data_AF-A0A538DS35-F1
#
_entry.id   AF-A0A538DS35-F1
#
_cell.length_a   1.000
_cell.length_b   1.000
_cell.length_c   1.000
_cell.angle_alpha   90.00
_cell.angle_beta   90.00
_cell.angle_gamma   90.00
#
_symmetry.space_group_name_H-M   'P 1'
#
loop_
_entity.id
_entity.type
_entity.pdbx_description
1 polymer ?
#
loop_
_entity_poly.entity_id
_entity_poly.type
_entity_poly.pdbx_seq_one_letter_code
_entity_poly.pdbx_strand_id
1 'polypeptide(L)'
;MIAALDRGEVRVAEPDGDEWRVNGEAQEAILEYFRLRQMEPQEIGPFEYHDKIPLKHDYEKLGVRVVPPAVARYGSFLSPGVVMMPSYVNIGAWVGPRTMVDTWATVGSGAQIGADVHLAGGVGIGGVLEPPGARPVIVEDGAFVGSRCILTEGVRIGAGAVLGPNVSLTATVPIIDVT
;
A
#
# COMPACT_ATOMS: atom_id res chain seq x y z
N MET A 1 8.88 -15.75 3.50
CA MET A 1 7.78 -14.93 2.94
C MET A 1 8.06 -13.43 3.02
N ILE A 2 8.20 -12.81 4.20
CA ILE A 2 8.30 -11.32 4.34
C ILE A 2 9.43 -10.70 3.50
N ALA A 3 10.60 -11.33 3.44
CA ALA A 3 11.70 -10.84 2.61
C ALA A 3 11.38 -10.88 1.10
N ALA A 4 10.59 -11.85 0.65
CA ALA A 4 10.15 -11.96 -0.74
C ALA A 4 9.08 -10.89 -1.06
N LEU A 5 8.19 -10.59 -0.12
CA LEU A 5 7.26 -9.45 -0.21
C LEU A 5 8.03 -8.13 -0.29
N ASP A 6 9.07 -7.93 0.54
CA ASP A 6 9.87 -6.70 0.53
C ASP A 6 10.60 -6.46 -0.81
N ARG A 7 11.00 -7.55 -1.48
CA ARG A 7 11.66 -7.54 -2.80
C ARG A 7 10.69 -7.59 -3.98
N GLY A 8 9.38 -7.76 -3.73
CA GLY A 8 8.36 -7.86 -4.77
C GLY A 8 8.38 -9.17 -5.57
N GLU A 9 9.10 -10.19 -5.09
CA GLU A 9 9.14 -11.54 -5.70
C GLU A 9 7.82 -12.29 -5.48
N VAL A 10 7.10 -11.91 -4.41
CA VAL A 10 5.75 -12.35 -4.09
C VAL A 10 4.95 -11.08 -3.76
N ARG A 11 3.63 -11.11 -4.00
CA ARG A 11 2.70 -10.05 -3.63
C ARG A 11 1.42 -10.63 -3.04
N VAL A 12 0.71 -9.81 -2.26
CA VAL A 12 -0.50 -10.23 -1.52
C VAL A 12 -1.68 -10.51 -2.46
N ALA A 13 -1.77 -9.81 -3.58
CA ALA A 13 -2.67 -10.17 -4.67
C ALA A 13 -2.04 -9.75 -5.99
N GLU A 14 -2.34 -10.47 -7.06
CA GLU A 14 -1.82 -10.19 -8.41
C GLU A 14 -2.90 -10.35 -9.48
N PRO A 15 -2.76 -9.67 -10.65
CA PRO A 15 -3.68 -9.84 -11.75
C PRO A 15 -3.73 -11.29 -12.25
N ASP A 16 -4.92 -11.78 -12.54
CA ASP A 16 -5.19 -13.08 -13.16
C ASP A 16 -6.27 -12.90 -14.23
N GLY A 17 -5.84 -12.46 -15.42
CA GLY A 17 -6.73 -11.98 -16.47
C GLY A 17 -7.44 -10.68 -16.05
N ASP A 18 -8.77 -10.68 -16.14
CA ASP A 18 -9.62 -9.54 -15.72
C ASP A 18 -9.87 -9.53 -14.20
N GLU A 19 -9.49 -10.58 -13.49
CA GLU A 19 -9.67 -10.74 -12.05
C GLU A 19 -8.35 -10.59 -11.28
N TRP A 20 -8.45 -10.66 -9.95
CA TRP A 20 -7.29 -10.63 -9.07
C TRP A 20 -7.24 -11.89 -8.22
N ARG A 21 -6.11 -12.59 -8.27
CA ARG A 21 -5.84 -13.73 -7.41
C ARG A 21 -5.21 -13.25 -6.10
N VAL A 22 -5.85 -13.57 -4.97
CA VAL A 22 -5.34 -13.27 -3.64
C VAL A 22 -4.42 -14.39 -3.16
N ASN A 23 -3.25 -14.03 -2.65
CA ASN A 23 -2.33 -14.92 -1.97
C ASN A 23 -2.61 -14.89 -0.46
N GLY A 24 -3.52 -15.75 -0.01
CA GLY A 24 -3.88 -15.87 1.41
C GLY A 24 -2.69 -16.27 2.30
N GLU A 25 -1.78 -17.10 1.80
CA GLU A 25 -0.56 -17.50 2.53
C GLU A 25 0.36 -16.31 2.80
N ALA A 26 0.44 -15.36 1.88
CA ALA A 26 1.20 -14.13 2.10
C ALA A 26 0.58 -13.28 3.22
N GLN A 27 -0.75 -13.19 3.30
CA GLN A 27 -1.45 -12.50 4.39
C GLN A 27 -1.24 -13.21 5.72
N GLU A 28 -1.38 -14.54 5.75
CA GLU A 28 -1.14 -15.35 6.94
C GLU A 28 0.30 -15.23 7.44
N ALA A 29 1.28 -15.25 6.53
CA ALA A 29 2.68 -15.06 6.89
C ALA A 29 2.97 -13.67 7.49
N ILE A 30 2.27 -12.61 7.05
CA ILE A 30 2.35 -11.28 7.67
C ILE A 30 1.79 -11.32 9.10
N LEU A 31 0.64 -11.96 9.30
CA LEU A 31 0.03 -12.10 10.62
C LEU A 31 0.90 -12.94 11.56
N GLU A 32 1.48 -14.03 11.07
CA GLU A 32 2.44 -14.85 11.82
C GLU A 32 3.70 -14.05 12.16
N TYR A 33 4.24 -13.29 11.20
CA TYR A 33 5.38 -12.41 11.45
C TYR A 33 5.10 -11.42 12.59
N PHE A 34 3.88 -10.87 12.67
CA PHE A 34 3.50 -10.04 13.81
C PHE A 34 3.51 -10.81 15.13
N ARG A 35 3.08 -12.08 15.16
CA ARG A 35 3.06 -12.91 16.38
C ARG A 35 4.47 -13.30 16.83
N LEU A 36 5.38 -13.56 15.90
CA LEU A 36 6.76 -13.98 16.19
C LEU A 36 7.67 -12.84 16.64
N ARG A 37 7.39 -11.59 16.23
CA ARG A 37 8.20 -10.42 16.57
C ARG A 37 7.85 -9.91 17.97
N GLN A 38 8.88 -9.57 18.75
CA GLN A 38 8.74 -8.92 20.05
C GLN A 38 8.77 -7.40 19.90
N MET A 39 8.10 -6.68 20.81
CA MET A 39 8.14 -5.22 20.83
C MET A 39 9.51 -4.74 21.29
N GLU A 40 10.04 -3.73 20.60
CA GLU A 40 11.36 -3.16 20.87
C GLU A 40 11.24 -1.63 20.85
N PRO A 41 11.94 -0.92 21.75
CA PRO A 41 12.02 0.54 21.66
C PRO A 41 12.82 0.94 20.41
N GLN A 42 12.40 2.01 19.76
CA GLN A 42 13.07 2.62 18.61
C GLN A 42 13.16 4.12 18.84
N GLU A 43 14.35 4.71 18.72
CA GLU A 43 14.57 6.13 19.00
C GLU A 43 14.94 6.90 17.74
N ILE A 44 14.35 8.09 17.56
CA ILE A 44 14.70 9.04 16.51
C ILE A 44 14.92 10.41 17.16
N GLY A 45 16.17 10.73 17.51
CA GLY A 45 16.48 11.97 18.23
C GLY A 45 15.72 12.02 19.57
N PRO A 46 14.89 13.05 19.83
CA PRO A 46 14.13 13.15 21.08
C PRO A 46 12.86 12.27 21.12
N PHE A 47 12.54 11.56 20.04
CA PHE A 47 11.33 10.75 19.93
C PHE A 47 11.61 9.28 20.27
N GLU A 48 10.79 8.69 21.14
CA GLU A 48 10.77 7.26 21.46
C GLU A 48 9.52 6.62 20.85
N TYR A 49 9.71 5.48 20.20
CA TYR A 49 8.66 4.62 19.65
C TYR A 49 8.78 3.22 20.24
N HIS A 50 7.70 2.45 20.25
CA HIS A 50 7.69 1.07 20.72
C HIS A 50 6.92 0.20 19.71
N ASP A 51 7.64 -0.40 18.77
CA ASP A 51 7.09 -1.21 17.67
C ASP A 51 8.02 -2.37 17.35
N LYS A 52 7.46 -3.43 16.76
CA LYS A 52 8.13 -4.69 16.46
C LYS A 52 8.47 -4.87 14.98
N ILE A 53 7.98 -3.99 14.12
CA ILE A 53 8.16 -4.07 12.66
C ILE A 53 9.25 -3.11 12.22
N PRO A 54 10.37 -3.61 11.65
CA PRO A 54 11.41 -2.75 11.11
C PRO A 54 10.90 -1.85 9.98
N LEU A 55 11.57 -0.72 9.80
CA LEU A 55 11.37 0.13 8.63
C LEU A 55 12.13 -0.41 7.41
N LYS A 56 11.59 -0.14 6.22
CA LYS A 56 12.27 -0.39 4.96
C LYS A 56 13.46 0.58 4.82
N HIS A 57 14.54 0.10 4.21
CA HIS A 57 15.80 0.84 4.02
C HIS A 57 16.37 0.62 2.60
N ASP A 58 17.58 1.11 2.35
CA ASP A 58 18.31 0.97 1.07
C ASP A 58 17.65 1.65 -0.15
N TYR A 59 16.89 2.72 0.06
CA TYR A 59 16.13 3.42 -0.99
C TYR A 59 16.95 3.87 -2.22
N GLU A 60 18.23 4.24 -2.03
CA GLU A 60 19.13 4.59 -3.14
C GLU A 60 19.32 3.41 -4.10
N LYS A 61 19.61 2.21 -3.57
CA LYS A 61 19.76 0.98 -4.37
C LYS A 61 18.44 0.57 -5.03
N LEU A 62 17.32 0.86 -4.37
CA LEU A 62 15.98 0.56 -4.88
C LEU A 62 15.52 1.57 -5.95
N GLY A 63 16.21 2.70 -6.12
CA GLY A 63 15.79 3.77 -7.03
C GLY A 63 14.48 4.44 -6.61
N VAL A 64 14.22 4.53 -5.30
CA VAL A 64 12.99 5.10 -4.74
C VAL A 64 13.30 6.45 -4.11
N ARG A 65 12.51 7.48 -4.45
CA ARG A 65 12.65 8.81 -3.85
C ARG A 65 11.78 8.91 -2.60
N VAL A 66 12.40 9.08 -1.45
CA VAL A 66 11.71 9.22 -0.15
C VAL A 66 11.93 10.64 0.38
N VAL A 67 10.86 11.44 0.38
CA VAL A 67 10.87 12.81 0.89
C VAL A 67 10.60 12.79 2.39
N PRO A 68 11.45 13.38 3.25
CA PRO A 68 11.21 13.38 4.69
C PRO A 68 9.90 14.09 5.05
N PRO A 69 9.08 13.56 6.00
CA PRO A 69 9.27 12.34 6.79
C PRO A 69 8.51 11.10 6.27
N ALA A 70 8.57 10.75 4.98
CA ALA A 70 7.90 9.56 4.47
C ALA A 70 8.47 8.26 5.07
N VAL A 71 7.60 7.27 5.31
CA VAL A 71 7.94 6.01 6.00
C VAL A 71 7.34 4.81 5.28
N ALA A 72 8.13 3.76 5.09
CA ALA A 72 7.66 2.45 4.66
C ALA A 72 8.08 1.37 5.66
N ARG A 73 7.22 0.39 5.90
CA ARG A 73 7.56 -0.80 6.72
C ARG A 73 8.28 -1.85 5.89
N TYR A 74 9.20 -2.58 6.51
CA TYR A 74 9.81 -3.77 5.93
C TYR A 74 8.73 -4.80 5.55
N GLY A 75 8.88 -5.42 4.39
CA GLY A 75 7.88 -6.30 3.79
C GLY A 75 6.89 -5.57 2.89
N SER A 76 7.12 -4.29 2.59
CA SER A 76 6.44 -3.56 1.50
C SER A 76 7.35 -3.46 0.29
N PHE A 77 6.78 -3.65 -0.90
CA PHE A 77 7.50 -3.49 -2.16
C PHE A 77 7.26 -2.11 -2.75
N LEU A 78 8.34 -1.46 -3.17
CA LEU A 78 8.35 -0.18 -3.86
C LEU A 78 9.18 -0.35 -5.13
N SER A 79 8.56 -0.18 -6.29
CA SER A 79 9.25 -0.27 -7.57
C SER A 79 10.22 0.90 -7.78
N PRO A 80 11.28 0.72 -8.59
CA PRO A 80 12.11 1.84 -9.02
C PRO A 80 11.28 2.97 -9.65
N GLY A 81 11.62 4.21 -9.30
CA GLY A 81 10.92 5.42 -9.76
C GLY A 81 9.70 5.81 -8.92
N VAL A 82 9.32 5.04 -7.89
CA VAL A 82 8.30 5.48 -6.92
C VAL A 82 8.77 6.73 -6.19
N VAL A 83 7.84 7.68 -6.00
CA VAL A 83 8.05 8.89 -5.20
C VAL A 83 7.13 8.86 -3.99
N MET A 84 7.72 8.90 -2.81
CA MET A 84 7.01 9.06 -1.54
C MET A 84 7.21 10.48 -1.04
N MET A 85 6.18 11.31 -1.16
CA MET A 85 6.04 12.54 -0.36
C MET A 85 5.81 12.16 1.12
N PRO A 86 5.76 13.08 2.10
CA PRO A 86 5.49 12.73 3.50
C PRO A 86 4.25 11.85 3.67
N SER A 87 4.42 10.53 3.75
CA SER A 87 3.36 9.52 3.56
C SER A 87 3.74 8.22 4.28
N TYR A 88 2.82 7.27 4.29
CA TYR A 88 3.03 5.98 4.93
C TYR A 88 2.69 4.80 4.03
N VAL A 89 3.60 3.83 3.89
CA VAL A 89 3.38 2.56 3.17
C VAL A 89 3.56 1.38 4.14
N ASN A 90 2.52 0.58 4.29
CA ASN A 90 2.49 -0.50 5.27
C ASN A 90 2.94 -1.84 4.67
N ILE A 91 3.26 -2.80 5.54
CA ILE A 91 3.73 -4.14 5.17
C ILE A 91 2.74 -4.88 4.24
N GLY A 92 3.28 -5.64 3.29
CA GLY A 92 2.51 -6.38 2.28
C GLY A 92 1.99 -5.51 1.13
N ALA A 93 2.10 -4.18 1.22
CA ALA A 93 1.78 -3.31 0.11
C ALA A 93 2.74 -3.53 -1.07
N TRP A 94 2.22 -3.41 -2.28
CA TRP A 94 3.00 -3.45 -3.52
C TRP A 94 2.72 -2.17 -4.31
N VAL A 95 3.76 -1.39 -4.59
CA VAL A 95 3.64 -0.12 -5.31
C VAL A 95 4.42 -0.19 -6.62
N GLY A 96 3.70 -0.06 -7.73
CA GLY A 96 4.22 -0.13 -9.09
C GLY A 96 5.12 1.04 -9.48
N PRO A 97 5.84 0.92 -10.61
CA PRO A 97 6.83 1.91 -11.03
C PRO A 97 6.16 3.24 -11.40
N ARG A 98 6.92 4.33 -11.21
CA ARG A 98 6.50 5.72 -11.53
C ARG A 98 5.25 6.21 -10.78
N THR A 99 4.82 5.48 -9.76
CA THR A 99 3.68 5.88 -8.91
C THR A 99 4.09 6.97 -7.92
N MET A 100 3.19 7.93 -7.73
CA MET A 100 3.31 9.03 -6.77
C MET A 100 2.40 8.79 -5.57
N VAL A 101 3.01 8.78 -4.38
CA VAL A 101 2.31 8.75 -3.10
C VAL A 101 2.46 10.13 -2.45
N ASP A 102 1.44 10.97 -2.59
CA ASP A 102 1.51 12.38 -2.17
C ASP A 102 1.45 12.58 -0.66
N THR A 103 1.67 13.84 -0.26
CA THR A 103 1.71 14.29 1.12
C THR A 103 0.46 13.86 1.88
N TRP A 104 0.68 13.15 2.98
CA TRP A 104 -0.27 12.54 3.89
C TRP A 104 -1.14 11.44 3.28
N ALA A 105 -0.75 10.90 2.12
CA ALA A 105 -1.36 9.67 1.63
C ALA A 105 -0.90 8.46 2.46
N THR A 106 -1.75 7.44 2.51
CA THR A 106 -1.49 6.17 3.20
C THR A 106 -1.75 5.01 2.26
N VAL A 107 -0.79 4.09 2.15
CA VAL A 107 -0.94 2.80 1.47
C VAL A 107 -1.00 1.70 2.53
N GLY A 108 -2.21 1.20 2.79
CA GLY A 108 -2.48 0.22 3.83
C GLY A 108 -1.87 -1.16 3.58
N SER A 109 -1.88 -2.01 4.62
CA SER A 109 -1.27 -3.34 4.55
C SER A 109 -1.90 -4.19 3.46
N GLY A 110 -1.08 -4.87 2.67
CA GLY A 110 -1.54 -5.72 1.57
C GLY A 110 -2.08 -4.97 0.35
N ALA A 111 -2.19 -3.64 0.35
CA ALA A 111 -2.73 -2.88 -0.77
C ALA A 111 -1.89 -3.03 -2.05
N GLN A 112 -2.54 -3.05 -3.21
CA GLN A 112 -1.90 -3.25 -4.50
C GLN A 112 -2.09 -1.99 -5.36
N ILE A 113 -1.00 -1.26 -5.59
CA ILE A 113 -0.99 -0.02 -6.37
C ILE A 113 -0.23 -0.26 -7.66
N GLY A 114 -0.87 -0.01 -8.80
CA GLY A 114 -0.34 -0.21 -10.14
C GLY A 114 0.81 0.73 -10.51
N ALA A 115 1.22 0.64 -11.77
CA ALA A 115 2.15 1.57 -12.40
C ALA A 115 1.48 2.89 -12.74
N ASP A 116 2.25 3.99 -12.76
CA ASP A 116 1.77 5.32 -13.19
C ASP A 116 0.53 5.82 -12.41
N VAL A 117 0.32 5.33 -11.19
CA VAL A 117 -0.77 5.78 -10.32
C VAL A 117 -0.39 7.09 -9.64
N HIS A 118 -1.36 7.99 -9.49
CA HIS A 118 -1.22 9.19 -8.67
C HIS A 118 -2.19 9.12 -7.50
N LEU A 119 -1.66 8.83 -6.30
CA LEU A 119 -2.40 8.98 -5.05
C LEU A 119 -2.18 10.40 -4.55
N ALA A 120 -3.17 11.28 -4.73
CA ALA A 120 -3.05 12.69 -4.36
C ALA A 120 -3.03 12.91 -2.83
N GLY A 121 -2.87 14.18 -2.42
CA GLY A 121 -2.68 14.54 -1.02
C GLY A 121 -3.79 14.03 -0.08
N GLY A 122 -3.39 13.32 0.97
CA GLY A 122 -4.32 12.80 1.98
C GLY A 122 -5.20 11.63 1.52
N VAL A 123 -4.87 10.96 0.40
CA VAL A 123 -5.55 9.73 -0.02
C VAL A 123 -5.31 8.61 0.99
N GLY A 124 -6.38 7.99 1.49
CA GLY A 124 -6.32 6.84 2.38
C GLY A 124 -6.64 5.56 1.64
N ILE A 125 -5.65 4.68 1.44
CA ILE A 125 -5.85 3.32 0.98
C ILE A 125 -5.89 2.39 2.20
N GLY A 126 -7.03 1.76 2.42
CA GLY A 126 -7.27 0.84 3.53
C GLY A 126 -6.41 -0.43 3.44
N GLY A 127 -5.94 -0.89 4.59
CA GLY A 127 -5.23 -2.17 4.69
C GLY A 127 -6.20 -3.34 4.90
N VAL A 128 -5.89 -4.49 4.30
CA VAL A 128 -6.66 -5.73 4.47
C VAL A 128 -5.67 -6.90 4.61
N LEU A 129 -5.63 -7.49 5.80
CA LEU A 129 -4.88 -8.72 6.09
C LEU A 129 -5.77 -9.83 6.65
N GLU A 130 -6.88 -9.45 7.30
CA GLU A 130 -7.82 -10.38 7.91
C GLU A 130 -9.22 -10.22 7.27
N PRO A 131 -9.92 -11.34 7.03
CA PRO A 131 -9.41 -12.72 7.10
C PRO A 131 -8.38 -13.01 5.98
N PRO A 132 -7.41 -13.91 6.17
CA PRO A 132 -6.57 -14.39 5.07
C PRO A 132 -7.42 -14.89 3.90
N GLY A 133 -7.06 -14.48 2.69
CA GLY A 133 -7.85 -14.65 1.47
C GLY A 133 -8.76 -13.47 1.14
N ALA A 134 -8.96 -12.50 2.04
CA ALA A 134 -9.69 -11.29 1.72
C ALA A 134 -8.94 -10.42 0.71
N ARG A 135 -9.66 -9.91 -0.29
CA ARG A 135 -9.09 -9.06 -1.32
C ARG A 135 -8.61 -7.74 -0.73
N PRO A 136 -7.34 -7.34 -0.94
CA PRO A 136 -6.86 -6.03 -0.54
C PRO A 136 -7.46 -4.93 -1.41
N VAL A 137 -7.29 -3.67 -0.99
CA VAL A 137 -7.60 -2.54 -1.87
C VAL A 137 -6.64 -2.57 -3.06
N ILE A 138 -7.19 -2.45 -4.26
CA ILE A 138 -6.45 -2.49 -5.53
C ILE A 138 -6.70 -1.17 -6.26
N VAL A 139 -5.62 -0.54 -6.72
CA VAL A 139 -5.66 0.61 -7.62
C VAL A 139 -4.82 0.24 -8.83
N GLU A 140 -5.46 0.08 -9.98
CA GLU A 140 -4.81 -0.38 -11.21
C GLU A 140 -4.05 0.72 -11.94
N ASP A 141 -3.31 0.31 -12.97
CA ASP A 141 -2.37 1.13 -13.70
C ASP A 141 -2.99 2.42 -14.26
N GLY A 142 -2.25 3.52 -14.17
CA GLY A 142 -2.64 4.83 -14.70
C GLY A 142 -3.81 5.51 -13.99
N ALA A 143 -4.33 4.94 -12.89
CA ALA A 143 -5.43 5.56 -12.16
C ALA A 143 -4.98 6.84 -11.42
N PHE A 144 -5.86 7.84 -11.41
CA PHE A 144 -5.72 9.06 -10.62
C PHE A 144 -6.70 9.02 -9.44
N VAL A 145 -6.20 9.12 -8.21
CA VAL A 145 -7.00 9.15 -7.00
C VAL A 145 -6.90 10.53 -6.38
N GLY A 146 -7.97 11.32 -6.50
CA GLY A 146 -8.02 12.71 -6.05
C GLY A 146 -7.84 12.90 -4.54
N SER A 147 -7.47 14.11 -4.14
CA SER A 147 -7.13 14.43 -2.75
C SER A 147 -8.25 14.04 -1.79
N ARG A 148 -7.87 13.52 -0.61
CA ARG A 148 -8.79 13.09 0.46
C ARG A 148 -9.76 11.97 0.07
N CYS A 149 -9.52 11.24 -1.01
CA CYS A 149 -10.26 10.01 -1.25
C CYS A 149 -9.92 8.95 -0.20
N ILE A 150 -10.91 8.15 0.17
CA ILE A 150 -10.76 7.04 1.12
C ILE A 150 -11.27 5.77 0.45
N LEU A 151 -10.39 4.81 0.22
CA LEU A 151 -10.68 3.55 -0.48
C LEU A 151 -10.40 2.40 0.48
N THR A 152 -11.42 1.68 0.93
CA THR A 152 -11.28 0.63 1.95
C THR A 152 -12.00 -0.66 1.55
N GLU A 153 -11.92 -1.68 2.41
CA GLU A 153 -12.75 -2.90 2.30
C GLU A 153 -12.62 -3.64 0.95
N GLY A 154 -11.41 -3.68 0.40
CA GLY A 154 -11.12 -4.45 -0.81
C GLY A 154 -11.71 -3.87 -2.09
N VAL A 155 -12.04 -2.57 -2.10
CA VAL A 155 -12.42 -1.84 -3.32
C VAL A 155 -11.32 -1.97 -4.38
N ARG A 156 -11.74 -2.13 -5.64
CA ARG A 156 -10.89 -2.13 -6.83
C ARG A 156 -11.18 -0.89 -7.65
N ILE A 157 -10.15 -0.10 -7.93
CA ILE A 157 -10.18 1.01 -8.89
C ILE A 157 -9.56 0.52 -10.19
N GLY A 158 -10.35 0.51 -11.26
CA GLY A 158 -9.94 0.02 -12.56
C GLY A 158 -8.87 0.89 -13.23
N ALA A 159 -8.16 0.30 -14.19
CA ALA A 159 -7.08 0.96 -14.91
C ALA A 159 -7.54 2.26 -15.57
N GLY A 160 -6.73 3.33 -15.45
CA GLY A 160 -7.01 4.65 -16.01
C GLY A 160 -8.19 5.41 -15.38
N ALA A 161 -8.82 4.87 -14.33
CA ALA A 161 -9.93 5.55 -13.66
C ALA A 161 -9.47 6.85 -12.99
N VAL A 162 -10.35 7.85 -12.98
CA VAL A 162 -10.11 9.16 -12.37
C VAL A 162 -11.15 9.42 -11.29
N LEU A 163 -10.71 9.46 -10.04
CA LEU A 163 -11.55 9.82 -8.91
C LEU A 163 -11.35 11.31 -8.60
N GLY A 164 -12.45 12.06 -8.55
CA GLY A 164 -12.45 13.41 -8.01
C GLY A 164 -12.09 13.43 -6.52
N PRO A 165 -11.76 14.59 -5.94
CA PRO A 165 -11.41 14.70 -4.53
C PRO A 165 -12.59 14.35 -3.60
N ASN A 166 -12.28 13.90 -2.38
CA ASN A 166 -13.22 13.52 -1.32
C ASN A 166 -14.17 12.35 -1.67
N VAL A 167 -13.84 11.51 -2.65
CA VAL A 167 -14.60 10.28 -2.93
C VAL A 167 -14.27 9.24 -1.87
N SER A 168 -15.29 8.72 -1.20
CA SER A 168 -15.17 7.63 -0.23
C SER A 168 -15.83 6.38 -0.80
N LEU A 169 -15.05 5.30 -0.97
CA LEU A 169 -15.53 4.01 -1.47
C LEU A 169 -15.19 2.91 -0.47
N THR A 170 -16.21 2.15 -0.12
CA THR A 170 -16.13 0.94 0.71
C THR A 170 -16.93 -0.17 0.03
N ALA A 171 -17.02 -1.36 0.61
CA ALA A 171 -17.78 -2.46 0.03
C ALA A 171 -19.30 -2.20 -0.02
N THR A 172 -19.79 -1.18 0.68
CA THR A 172 -21.23 -0.87 0.84
C THR A 172 -21.65 0.43 0.19
N VAL A 173 -20.71 1.23 -0.34
CA VAL A 173 -21.05 2.48 -1.03
C VAL A 173 -21.61 2.15 -2.43
N PRO A 174 -22.85 2.57 -2.74
CA PRO A 174 -23.41 2.36 -4.07
C PRO A 174 -22.71 3.26 -5.09
N ILE A 175 -22.34 2.68 -6.23
CA ILE A 175 -21.82 3.41 -7.40
C ILE A 175 -22.96 3.50 -8.40
N ILE A 176 -23.38 4.73 -8.73
CA ILE A 176 -24.50 4.99 -9.64
C ILE A 176 -23.92 5.42 -10.99
N ASP A 177 -24.23 4.66 -12.03
CA ASP A 177 -24.00 5.07 -13.40
C ASP A 177 -25.05 6.13 -13.81
N VAL A 178 -24.59 7.26 -14.34
CA VAL A 178 -25.43 8.40 -14.74
C VAL A 178 -25.58 8.52 -16.25
N THR A 179 -25.14 7.52 -17.01
CA THR A 179 -25.22 7.46 -18.47
C THR A 179 -26.48 6.78 -18.99
#